data_AF-B7ZYH2-F1
#
_entry.id   AF-B7ZYH2-F1
#
_cell.length_a   1.000
_cell.length_b   1.000
_cell.length_c   1.000
_cell.angle_alpha   90.00
_cell.angle_beta   90.00
_cell.angle_gamma   90.00
#
_symmetry.space_group_name_H-M   'P 1'
#
loop_
_entity.id
_entity.type
_entity.pdbx_description
1 polymer ?
#
loop_
_entity_poly.entity_id
_entity_poly.type
_entity_poly.pdbx_seq_one_letter_code
_entity_poly.pdbx_strand_id
1 'polypeptide(L)'
;MMAGRAHGHRNRLRRLIPRLLLLLVAVYAASFAIYLLLQSHSHHQSPPDPTPRTEARDGVLAPSSSQKPWPRLPSFLPWVSSAVPPPPLHTCEAYFGNGFSRRVDVLPAGRGSGGGGWFRCHHSETLGSSICEGARVRLDPALIAMSRGGEPLEQVMGRAEEEELPKYEPGALQVEGPAAGMPVPLVDAGFLNDYVPTGGIGMHTMRALLESTRVVPPGELHCSQWVEEPTLLVTRFEYANLFHTITDWYSAYVSSRVTNLPNRPNVVFLDGHCKAQLEETWEALFSSVTYAKNFTVPVCFRHAILSPLGYETAMFKGLSESFSCEGASVDSLREKPDYEKTARLSEFGEMIVASFDLLQDDIMSSKKIEWTQCSLCSTRRLPGPPAPQW
;
A
#
# COMPACT_ATOMS: atom_id res chain seq x y z
N MET A 1 5.98 -64.76 -20.35
CA MET A 1 5.90 -63.76 -21.44
C MET A 1 5.04 -62.57 -21.03
N MET A 2 5.56 -61.56 -20.33
CA MET A 2 4.81 -60.34 -19.95
C MET A 2 5.71 -59.08 -19.90
N ALA A 3 6.75 -58.99 -20.74
CA ALA A 3 7.66 -57.82 -20.78
C ALA A 3 7.47 -56.92 -22.02
N GLY A 4 6.65 -57.32 -22.99
CA GLY A 4 6.52 -56.61 -24.29
C GLY A 4 5.49 -55.45 -24.34
N ARG A 5 4.58 -55.35 -23.37
CA ARG A 5 3.42 -54.43 -23.47
C ARG A 5 3.65 -53.02 -22.90
N ALA A 6 4.59 -52.85 -21.96
CA ALA A 6 4.84 -51.56 -21.32
C ALA A 6 5.70 -50.59 -22.16
N HIS A 7 6.51 -51.11 -23.09
CA HIS A 7 7.43 -50.28 -23.90
C HIS A 7 6.72 -49.53 -25.06
N GLY A 8 5.61 -50.06 -25.58
CA GLY A 8 4.86 -49.44 -26.66
C GLY A 8 4.04 -48.21 -26.24
N HIS A 9 3.54 -48.19 -25.00
CA HIS A 9 2.70 -47.09 -24.49
C HIS A 9 3.53 -45.83 -24.18
N ARG A 10 4.75 -46.01 -23.65
CA ARG A 10 5.68 -44.93 -23.31
C ARG A 10 6.21 -44.20 -24.54
N ASN A 11 6.41 -44.91 -25.66
CA ASN A 11 6.84 -44.33 -26.94
C ASN A 11 5.73 -43.60 -27.70
N ARG A 12 4.44 -43.97 -27.53
CA ARG A 12 3.31 -43.22 -28.09
C ARG A 12 3.07 -41.90 -27.36
N LEU A 13 3.14 -41.91 -26.02
CA LEU A 13 2.96 -40.71 -25.20
C LEU A 13 4.06 -39.66 -25.48
N ARG A 14 5.32 -40.10 -25.62
CA ARG A 14 6.48 -39.24 -25.90
C ARG A 14 6.43 -38.58 -27.29
N ARG A 15 5.67 -39.12 -28.24
CA ARG A 15 5.44 -38.53 -29.58
C ARG A 15 4.21 -37.60 -29.63
N LEU A 16 3.28 -37.75 -28.69
CA LEU A 16 2.06 -36.93 -28.61
C LEU A 16 2.29 -35.60 -27.89
N ILE A 17 3.13 -35.59 -26.85
CA ILE A 17 3.46 -34.38 -26.07
C ILE A 17 3.99 -33.22 -26.95
N PRO A 18 4.99 -33.40 -27.84
CA PRO A 18 5.48 -32.29 -28.66
C PRO A 18 4.43 -31.80 -29.67
N ARG A 19 3.53 -32.68 -30.14
CA ARG A 19 2.43 -32.30 -31.02
C ARG A 19 1.35 -31.50 -30.30
N LEU A 20 1.06 -31.85 -29.04
CA LEU A 20 0.12 -31.12 -28.20
C LEU A 20 0.68 -29.73 -27.84
N LEU A 21 1.98 -29.65 -27.53
CA LEU A 21 2.66 -28.37 -27.27
C LEU A 21 2.68 -27.47 -28.51
N LEU A 22 2.99 -28.02 -29.69
CA LEU A 22 2.92 -27.27 -30.96
C LEU A 22 1.50 -26.77 -31.24
N LEU A 23 0.48 -27.58 -30.96
CA LEU A 23 -0.91 -27.19 -31.13
C LEU A 23 -1.32 -26.08 -30.15
N LEU A 24 -0.88 -26.16 -28.89
CA LEU A 24 -1.07 -25.11 -27.89
C LEU A 24 -0.40 -23.79 -28.31
N VAL A 25 0.85 -23.84 -28.77
CA VAL A 25 1.58 -22.66 -29.25
C VAL A 25 0.89 -22.06 -30.48
N ALA A 26 0.43 -22.89 -31.42
CA ALA A 26 -0.30 -22.42 -32.61
C ALA A 26 -1.64 -21.77 -32.25
N VAL A 27 -2.40 -22.34 -31.31
CA VAL A 27 -3.65 -21.75 -30.81
C VAL A 27 -3.38 -20.42 -30.09
N TYR A 28 -2.32 -20.34 -29.30
CA TYR A 28 -1.94 -19.11 -28.60
C TYR A 28 -1.52 -18.01 -29.58
N ALA A 29 -0.69 -18.36 -30.58
CA ALA A 29 -0.26 -17.43 -31.63
C ALA A 29 -1.43 -16.94 -32.49
N ALA A 30 -2.37 -17.82 -32.84
CA ALA A 30 -3.57 -17.46 -33.58
C ALA A 30 -4.49 -16.54 -32.75
N SER A 31 -4.69 -16.85 -31.46
CA SER A 31 -5.49 -16.02 -30.56
C SER A 31 -4.87 -14.63 -30.37
N PHE A 32 -3.54 -14.56 -30.26
CA PHE A 32 -2.80 -13.30 -30.17
C PHE A 32 -2.86 -12.49 -31.48
N ALA A 33 -2.74 -13.14 -32.63
CA ALA A 33 -2.91 -12.47 -33.92
C ALA A 33 -4.34 -11.93 -34.12
N ILE A 34 -5.37 -12.69 -33.71
CA ILE A 34 -6.77 -12.24 -33.72
C ILE A 34 -6.96 -11.04 -32.80
N TYR A 35 -6.36 -11.05 -31.61
CA TYR A 35 -6.39 -9.92 -30.67
C TYR A 35 -5.80 -8.65 -31.29
N LEU A 36 -4.63 -8.74 -31.94
CA LEU A 36 -4.01 -7.60 -32.62
C LEU A 36 -4.84 -7.11 -33.82
N LEU A 37 -5.47 -8.01 -34.57
CA LEU A 37 -6.35 -7.65 -35.68
C LEU A 37 -7.62 -6.93 -35.19
N LEU A 38 -8.19 -7.36 -34.06
CA LEU A 38 -9.34 -6.71 -33.42
C LEU A 38 -8.99 -5.33 -32.83
N GLN A 39 -7.78 -5.17 -32.26
CA GLN A 39 -7.29 -3.86 -31.82
C GLN A 39 -7.04 -2.91 -33.01
N SER A 40 -6.55 -3.41 -34.15
CA SER A 40 -6.31 -2.56 -35.32
C SER A 40 -7.60 -1.99 -35.95
N HIS A 41 -8.75 -2.64 -35.77
CA HIS A 41 -10.06 -2.13 -36.19
C HIS A 41 -10.69 -1.11 -35.23
N SER A 42 -10.13 -0.91 -34.03
CA SER A 42 -10.67 0.02 -33.03
C SER A 42 -10.07 1.43 -33.12
N HIS A 43 -9.10 1.67 -34.02
CA HIS A 43 -8.40 2.96 -34.18
C HIS A 43 -8.75 3.73 -35.46
N HIS A 44 -9.98 3.60 -35.97
CA HIS A 44 -10.50 4.60 -36.93
C HIS A 44 -11.21 5.74 -36.20
N GLN A 45 -10.50 6.88 -36.19
CA GLN A 45 -10.89 8.18 -35.66
C GLN A 45 -12.30 8.61 -36.08
N SER A 46 -13.09 9.12 -35.14
CA SER A 46 -14.19 10.04 -35.41
C SER A 46 -13.81 11.44 -34.86
N PRO A 47 -14.08 12.53 -35.60
CA PRO A 47 -13.70 13.88 -35.17
C PRO A 47 -14.66 14.41 -34.08
N PRO A 48 -14.24 15.33 -33.20
CA PRO A 48 -15.10 15.86 -32.15
C PRO A 48 -16.00 16.98 -32.72
N ASP A 49 -17.29 16.86 -32.49
CA ASP A 49 -18.28 17.92 -32.75
C ASP A 49 -18.38 18.83 -31.51
N PRO A 50 -18.42 20.18 -31.65
CA PRO A 50 -18.40 21.08 -30.51
C PRO A 50 -19.82 21.47 -30.10
N THR A 51 -20.24 21.12 -28.89
CA THR A 51 -21.43 21.74 -28.27
C THR A 51 -21.23 22.09 -26.79
N PRO A 52 -21.94 23.12 -26.29
CA PRO A 52 -21.36 24.10 -25.39
C PRO A 52 -21.60 23.78 -23.91
N ARG A 53 -20.62 24.17 -23.09
CA ARG A 53 -20.72 24.23 -21.64
C ARG A 53 -21.87 25.15 -21.24
N THR A 54 -22.82 24.62 -20.48
CA THR A 54 -23.73 25.44 -19.69
C THR A 54 -23.14 25.53 -18.29
N GLU A 55 -22.67 26.72 -17.93
CA GLU A 55 -22.27 27.06 -16.57
C GLU A 55 -23.48 26.97 -15.65
N ALA A 56 -23.36 26.20 -14.57
CA ALA A 56 -24.14 26.42 -13.36
C ALA A 56 -23.16 26.84 -12.25
N ARG A 57 -23.21 28.13 -11.92
CA ARG A 57 -22.56 28.75 -10.76
C ARG A 57 -23.27 28.30 -9.49
N ASP A 58 -22.50 27.81 -8.51
CA ASP A 58 -22.27 28.47 -7.20
C ASP A 58 -21.83 27.44 -6.15
N GLY A 59 -20.70 27.73 -5.49
CA GLY A 59 -20.16 26.94 -4.39
C GLY A 59 -18.67 27.17 -4.17
N VAL A 60 -18.33 28.33 -3.59
CA VAL A 60 -17.06 28.69 -2.91
C VAL A 60 -15.84 27.85 -3.30
N LEU A 61 -15.00 28.43 -4.17
CA LEU A 61 -13.66 27.94 -4.49
C LEU A 61 -12.82 27.84 -3.20
N ALA A 62 -12.74 26.64 -2.62
CA ALA A 62 -11.54 26.24 -1.91
C ALA A 62 -10.35 26.36 -2.89
N PRO A 63 -9.15 26.76 -2.44
CA PRO A 63 -7.99 26.71 -3.33
C PRO A 63 -7.93 25.31 -3.92
N SER A 64 -7.83 25.21 -5.24
CA SER A 64 -7.83 23.92 -5.94
C SER A 64 -6.67 23.10 -5.39
N SER A 65 -6.96 22.17 -4.50
CA SER A 65 -5.98 21.20 -4.03
C SER A 65 -5.44 20.50 -5.28
N SER A 66 -4.13 20.43 -5.42
CA SER A 66 -3.48 19.64 -6.47
C SER A 66 -3.79 18.15 -6.30
N GLN A 67 -4.29 17.75 -5.12
CA GLN A 67 -4.59 16.37 -4.77
C GLN A 67 -5.89 15.89 -5.41
N LYS A 68 -5.86 14.64 -5.86
CA LYS A 68 -7.02 13.94 -6.39
C LYS A 68 -8.04 13.70 -5.26
N PRO A 69 -9.34 13.87 -5.54
CA PRO A 69 -10.38 13.55 -4.57
C PRO A 69 -10.49 12.04 -4.36
N TRP A 70 -11.02 11.62 -3.21
CA TRP A 70 -11.43 10.24 -2.99
C TRP A 70 -12.64 9.87 -3.87
N PRO A 71 -12.61 8.71 -4.54
CA PRO A 71 -13.79 8.22 -5.25
C PRO A 71 -14.90 7.82 -4.27
N ARG A 72 -16.14 7.75 -4.77
CA ARG A 72 -17.25 7.17 -4.01
C ARG A 72 -17.14 5.65 -4.06
N LEU A 73 -16.94 5.03 -2.89
CA LEU A 73 -16.80 3.59 -2.78
C LEU A 73 -18.11 3.00 -2.21
N PRO A 74 -18.77 2.08 -2.93
CA PRO A 74 -19.98 1.40 -2.46
C PRO A 74 -19.81 0.77 -1.08
N SER A 75 -18.70 0.07 -0.86
CA SER A 75 -18.39 -0.63 0.39
C SER A 75 -17.81 0.27 1.48
N PHE A 76 -17.83 1.60 1.28
CA PHE A 76 -17.26 2.54 2.24
C PHE A 76 -17.93 2.43 3.63
N LEU A 77 -17.08 2.20 4.62
CA LEU A 77 -17.40 2.40 6.03
C LEU A 77 -16.43 3.40 6.66
N PRO A 78 -16.89 4.34 7.51
CA PRO A 78 -15.99 5.21 8.26
C PRO A 78 -14.96 4.41 9.05
N TRP A 79 -13.72 4.88 9.05
CA TRP A 79 -12.68 4.40 9.95
C TRP A 79 -12.74 5.28 11.19
N VAL A 80 -13.16 4.72 12.32
CA VAL A 80 -13.37 5.49 13.54
C VAL A 80 -12.17 5.26 14.45
N SER A 81 -11.11 6.06 14.25
CA SER A 81 -9.87 6.02 15.06
C SER A 81 -10.09 6.30 16.55
N SER A 82 -11.29 6.76 16.92
CA SER A 82 -11.74 7.05 18.28
C SER A 82 -13.00 6.27 18.65
N ALA A 83 -13.27 5.12 18.02
CA ALA A 83 -14.34 4.24 18.47
C ALA A 83 -14.07 3.85 19.92
N VAL A 84 -14.99 4.23 20.81
CA VAL A 84 -14.96 3.82 22.21
C VAL A 84 -16.17 2.91 22.43
N PRO A 85 -15.95 1.62 22.76
CA PRO A 85 -14.66 0.92 22.86
C PRO A 85 -14.04 0.59 21.49
N PRO A 86 -12.70 0.35 21.42
CA PRO A 86 -12.05 -0.16 20.21
C PRO A 86 -12.59 -1.56 19.84
N PRO A 87 -12.46 -1.99 18.57
CA PRO A 87 -12.89 -3.33 18.18
C PRO A 87 -12.13 -4.39 18.99
N PRO A 88 -12.79 -5.50 19.39
CA PRO A 88 -12.11 -6.59 20.07
C PRO A 88 -10.94 -7.14 19.22
N LEU A 89 -9.89 -7.62 19.89
CA LEU A 89 -8.77 -8.29 19.24
C LEU A 89 -9.26 -9.52 18.47
N HIS A 90 -8.55 -9.88 17.39
CA HIS A 90 -8.85 -11.05 16.54
C HIS A 90 -10.22 -10.99 15.85
N THR A 91 -10.70 -9.79 15.55
CA THR A 91 -11.89 -9.57 14.72
C THR A 91 -11.47 -9.04 13.36
N CYS A 92 -12.31 -9.23 12.33
CA CYS A 92 -12.03 -8.72 11.00
C CYS A 92 -11.79 -7.21 10.98
N GLU A 93 -12.58 -6.43 11.72
CA GLU A 93 -12.43 -4.97 11.77
C GLU A 93 -11.18 -4.54 12.53
N ALA A 94 -10.76 -5.27 13.57
CA ALA A 94 -9.47 -5.01 14.22
C ALA A 94 -8.29 -5.36 13.31
N TYR A 95 -8.46 -6.29 12.37
CA TYR A 95 -7.40 -6.71 11.46
C TYR A 95 -7.30 -5.84 10.20
N PHE A 96 -8.40 -5.72 9.44
CA PHE A 96 -8.45 -5.04 8.13
C PHE A 96 -8.86 -3.56 8.20
N GLY A 97 -9.15 -3.05 9.40
CA GLY A 97 -9.82 -1.77 9.57
C GLY A 97 -9.37 -1.02 10.81
N ASN A 98 -10.34 -0.75 11.68
CA ASN A 98 -10.29 0.02 12.91
C ASN A 98 -9.33 -0.51 14.01
N GLY A 99 -8.41 -1.43 13.70
CA GLY A 99 -7.41 -1.92 14.64
C GLY A 99 -6.43 -0.86 15.12
N PHE A 100 -6.06 0.07 14.24
CA PHE A 100 -5.20 1.23 14.56
C PHE A 100 -5.96 2.28 15.39
N SER A 101 -6.45 1.89 16.56
CA SER A 101 -7.34 2.66 17.42
C SER A 101 -6.62 3.26 18.63
N ARG A 102 -5.45 2.74 18.99
CA ARG A 102 -4.67 3.25 20.11
C ARG A 102 -3.76 4.40 19.65
N ARG A 103 -4.21 5.63 19.86
CA ARG A 103 -3.39 6.82 19.62
C ARG A 103 -2.34 7.01 20.71
N VAL A 104 -1.09 7.25 20.29
CA VAL A 104 0.07 7.52 21.14
C VAL A 104 0.70 8.83 20.68
N ASP A 105 0.58 9.89 21.48
CA ASP A 105 1.22 11.17 21.20
C ASP A 105 2.68 11.13 21.67
N VAL A 106 3.62 11.04 20.72
CA VAL A 106 5.07 10.98 20.98
C VAL A 106 5.60 12.38 21.24
N LEU A 107 5.19 13.33 20.40
CA LEU A 107 5.48 14.74 20.52
C LEU A 107 4.16 15.51 20.39
N PRO A 108 3.57 15.97 21.51
CA PRO A 108 2.27 16.64 21.48
C PRO A 108 2.38 18.01 20.80
N ALA A 109 1.30 18.44 20.13
CA ALA A 109 1.24 19.77 19.56
C ALA A 109 1.37 20.85 20.66
N GLY A 110 2.25 21.83 20.44
CA GLY A 110 2.45 22.94 21.36
C GLY A 110 1.18 23.80 21.51
N ARG A 111 0.87 24.24 22.73
CA ARG A 111 -0.34 25.04 23.05
C ARG A 111 -0.21 26.55 22.73
N GLY A 112 0.92 27.00 22.19
CA GLY A 112 1.18 28.42 21.89
C GLY A 112 0.93 28.79 20.42
N SER A 113 0.75 30.08 20.14
CA SER A 113 0.47 30.64 18.81
C SER A 113 1.60 30.48 17.77
N GLY A 114 2.74 29.90 18.18
CA GLY A 114 3.95 29.73 17.38
C GLY A 114 4.05 28.45 16.54
N GLY A 115 3.02 27.60 16.49
CA GLY A 115 2.93 26.49 15.52
C GLY A 115 4.14 25.54 15.51
N GLY A 116 4.44 24.91 16.64
CA GLY A 116 5.46 23.85 16.71
C GLY A 116 5.05 22.60 15.93
N GLY A 117 6.02 21.75 15.60
CA GLY A 117 5.75 20.42 15.06
C GLY A 117 5.07 19.51 16.08
N TRP A 118 4.54 18.40 15.59
CA TRP A 118 3.96 17.34 16.40
C TRP A 118 4.22 15.99 15.76
N PHE A 119 4.17 14.93 16.55
CA PHE A 119 4.32 13.56 16.08
C PHE A 119 3.50 12.60 16.93
N ARG A 120 2.78 11.68 16.29
CA ARG A 120 1.97 10.66 16.96
C ARG A 120 1.93 9.38 16.16
N CYS A 121 1.53 8.29 16.80
CA CYS A 121 1.28 7.02 16.14
C CYS A 121 -0.11 6.50 16.49
N HIS A 122 -0.72 5.80 15.54
CA HIS A 122 -1.91 4.99 15.74
C HIS A 122 -1.43 3.54 15.76
N HIS A 123 -1.53 2.90 16.91
CA HIS A 123 -1.06 1.54 17.11
C HIS A 123 -2.21 0.54 16.98
N SER A 124 -1.95 -0.56 16.28
CA SER A 124 -2.82 -1.72 16.23
C SER A 124 -2.23 -2.82 17.10
N GLU A 125 -2.89 -3.13 18.22
CA GLU A 125 -2.51 -4.27 19.08
C GLU A 125 -2.71 -5.60 18.34
N THR A 126 -3.72 -5.66 17.46
CA THR A 126 -4.02 -6.85 16.66
C THR A 126 -2.93 -7.14 15.64
N LEU A 127 -2.40 -6.11 14.98
CA LEU A 127 -1.31 -6.29 14.01
C LEU A 127 0.06 -6.20 14.66
N GLY A 128 0.20 -5.64 15.87
CA GLY A 128 1.50 -5.33 16.46
C GLY A 128 2.33 -4.41 15.56
N SER A 129 1.71 -3.36 15.01
CA SER A 129 2.36 -2.36 14.15
C SER A 129 1.68 -1.02 14.29
N SER A 130 2.28 0.04 13.76
CA SER A 130 1.78 1.41 13.88
C SER A 130 1.84 2.17 12.57
N ILE A 131 0.87 3.07 12.40
CA ILE A 131 0.92 4.16 11.41
C ILE A 131 1.29 5.42 12.17
N CYS A 132 2.42 6.01 11.84
CA CYS A 132 2.89 7.24 12.50
C CYS A 132 2.70 8.44 11.57
N GLU A 133 2.47 9.61 12.15
CA GLU A 133 2.31 10.85 11.41
C GLU A 133 2.82 12.03 12.21
N GLY A 134 3.25 13.07 11.50
CA GLY A 134 3.72 14.29 12.11
C GLY A 134 3.55 15.50 11.22
N ALA A 135 3.61 16.67 11.84
CA ALA A 135 3.64 17.94 11.14
C ALA A 135 4.96 18.67 11.35
N ARG A 136 5.33 19.47 10.33
CA ARG A 136 6.63 20.16 10.26
C ARG A 136 7.77 19.15 10.39
N VAL A 137 7.72 18.18 9.48
CA VAL A 137 8.68 17.09 9.39
C VAL A 137 9.65 17.40 8.26
N ARG A 138 10.95 17.35 8.52
CA ARG A 138 12.02 17.53 7.53
C ARG A 138 12.63 16.17 7.20
N LEU A 139 12.75 15.86 5.91
CA LEU A 139 13.48 14.71 5.39
C LEU A 139 14.75 15.21 4.68
N ASP A 140 15.90 14.65 5.05
CA ASP A 140 17.17 14.94 4.41
C ASP A 140 17.64 13.74 3.56
N PRO A 141 17.51 13.80 2.23
CA PRO A 141 17.87 12.69 1.36
C PRO A 141 19.38 12.40 1.38
N ALA A 142 20.23 13.33 1.82
CA ALA A 142 21.67 13.08 1.94
C ALA A 142 22.02 12.13 3.10
N LEU A 143 21.12 12.04 4.09
CA LEU A 143 21.26 11.19 5.28
C LEU A 143 20.59 9.81 5.12
N ILE A 144 20.20 9.44 3.91
CA ILE A 144 19.62 8.14 3.58
C ILE A 144 20.58 7.44 2.63
N ALA A 145 21.31 6.43 3.09
CA ALA A 145 22.19 5.65 2.23
C ALA A 145 21.38 4.57 1.49
N MET A 146 21.25 4.74 0.18
CA MET A 146 20.62 3.84 -0.80
C MET A 146 20.91 4.33 -2.22
N SER A 147 20.60 3.52 -3.23
CA SER A 147 20.56 3.90 -4.64
C SER A 147 19.54 5.01 -4.93
N ARG A 148 19.56 5.54 -6.15
CA ARG A 148 18.72 6.67 -6.54
C ARG A 148 17.22 6.33 -6.55
N GLY A 149 16.86 5.16 -7.03
CA GLY A 149 15.47 4.78 -7.22
C GLY A 149 14.82 5.47 -8.43
N GLY A 150 13.81 4.81 -8.98
CA GLY A 150 13.05 5.28 -10.14
C GLY A 150 13.80 5.24 -11.47
N GLU A 151 14.99 4.64 -11.51
CA GLU A 151 15.67 4.36 -12.78
C GLU A 151 14.91 3.28 -13.59
N PRO A 152 15.03 3.24 -14.93
CA PRO A 152 14.54 2.10 -15.71
C PRO A 152 15.24 0.80 -15.31
N LEU A 153 14.49 -0.30 -15.22
CA LEU A 153 14.99 -1.61 -14.80
C LEU A 153 16.23 -2.04 -15.60
N GLU A 154 16.25 -1.80 -16.90
CA GLU A 154 17.33 -2.20 -17.81
C GLU A 154 18.67 -1.56 -17.46
N GLN A 155 18.67 -0.41 -16.75
CA GLN A 155 19.87 0.31 -16.34
C GLN A 155 20.46 -0.22 -15.03
N VAL A 156 19.70 -1.01 -14.27
CA VAL A 156 20.03 -1.38 -12.89
C VAL A 156 19.87 -2.88 -12.62
N MET A 157 19.68 -3.68 -13.68
CA MET A 157 19.62 -5.14 -13.58
C MET A 157 20.86 -5.69 -12.86
N GLY A 158 20.62 -6.53 -11.85
CA GLY A 158 21.67 -7.18 -11.07
C GLY A 158 22.19 -6.36 -9.89
N ARG A 159 21.62 -5.17 -9.62
CA ARG A 159 21.82 -4.46 -8.36
C ARG A 159 21.32 -5.30 -7.19
N ALA A 160 22.04 -5.28 -6.08
CA ALA A 160 21.65 -6.02 -4.88
C ALA A 160 20.57 -5.26 -4.08
N GLU A 161 19.67 -5.99 -3.44
CA GLU A 161 18.59 -5.44 -2.61
C GLU A 161 19.14 -4.51 -1.50
N GLU A 162 20.30 -4.85 -0.91
CA GLU A 162 20.92 -4.07 0.17
C GLU A 162 21.45 -2.71 -0.28
N GLU A 163 21.61 -2.50 -1.59
CA GLU A 163 21.93 -1.20 -2.18
C GLU A 163 20.67 -0.35 -2.37
N GLU A 164 19.51 -0.99 -2.54
CA GLU A 164 18.22 -0.33 -2.79
C GLU A 164 17.48 0.00 -1.49
N LEU A 165 17.67 -0.80 -0.45
CA LEU A 165 17.00 -0.57 0.82
C LEU A 165 17.68 0.54 1.65
N PRO A 166 16.90 1.44 2.27
CA PRO A 166 17.44 2.61 2.96
C PRO A 166 18.12 2.27 4.28
N LYS A 167 19.28 2.88 4.49
CA LYS A 167 19.96 2.98 5.78
C LYS A 167 19.98 4.42 6.23
N TYR A 168 19.41 4.69 7.40
CA TYR A 168 19.19 6.06 7.88
C TYR A 168 20.26 6.50 8.87
N GLU A 169 20.90 7.63 8.58
CA GLU A 169 21.74 8.31 9.55
C GLU A 169 20.88 9.12 10.54
N PRO A 170 21.35 9.35 11.79
CA PRO A 170 20.67 10.22 12.74
C PRO A 170 20.30 11.58 12.16
N GLY A 171 19.01 11.92 12.22
CA GLY A 171 18.47 13.16 11.68
C GLY A 171 18.08 13.12 10.20
N ALA A 172 18.10 11.93 9.56
CA ALA A 172 17.49 11.73 8.25
C ALA A 172 16.03 12.20 8.21
N LEU A 173 15.31 11.99 9.32
CA LEU A 173 14.05 12.63 9.61
C LEU A 173 14.21 13.54 10.84
N GLN A 174 13.63 14.74 10.77
CA GLN A 174 13.58 15.69 11.87
C GLN A 174 12.16 16.21 12.07
N VAL A 175 11.79 16.44 13.33
CA VAL A 175 10.52 17.08 13.68
C VAL A 175 10.81 18.26 14.60
N GLU A 176 10.17 19.39 14.35
CA GLU A 176 10.32 20.53 15.23
C GLU A 176 9.57 20.33 16.56
N GLY A 177 10.22 20.54 17.69
CA GLY A 177 9.63 20.36 19.01
C GLY A 177 10.42 21.05 20.13
N PRO A 178 10.01 20.91 21.40
CA PRO A 178 10.66 21.55 22.54
C PRO A 178 11.96 20.83 22.92
N ALA A 179 12.95 20.82 22.02
CA ALA A 179 14.30 20.37 22.31
C ALA A 179 15.13 21.53 22.90
N ALA A 180 15.89 21.26 23.95
CA ALA A 180 16.76 22.24 24.60
C ALA A 180 18.17 22.22 23.96
N GLY A 181 18.35 23.02 22.91
CA GLY A 181 19.65 23.29 22.29
C GLY A 181 20.13 22.24 21.29
N MET A 182 20.26 20.98 21.71
CA MET A 182 20.76 19.91 20.81
C MET A 182 19.62 19.01 20.30
N PRO A 183 19.71 18.49 19.06
CA PRO A 183 18.77 17.50 18.56
C PRO A 183 18.74 16.24 19.44
N VAL A 184 17.55 15.83 19.86
CA VAL A 184 17.36 14.63 20.70
C VAL A 184 16.62 13.53 19.94
N PRO A 185 16.80 12.24 20.26
CA PRO A 185 15.97 11.18 19.68
C PRO A 185 14.47 11.45 19.89
N LEU A 186 13.66 11.22 18.86
CA LEU A 186 12.20 11.34 18.96
C LEU A 186 11.60 10.22 19.82
N VAL A 187 12.18 9.02 19.73
CA VAL A 187 11.72 7.80 20.41
C VAL A 187 12.91 7.07 21.01
N ASP A 188 12.65 6.27 22.04
CA ASP A 188 13.63 5.36 22.62
C ASP A 188 13.37 3.90 22.20
N ALA A 189 14.26 2.99 22.61
CA ALA A 189 14.15 1.57 22.31
C ALA A 189 12.88 0.93 22.89
N GLY A 190 12.39 1.42 24.04
CA GLY A 190 11.16 0.93 24.66
C GLY A 190 9.94 1.24 23.79
N PHE A 191 9.82 2.50 23.36
CA PHE A 191 8.79 2.92 22.42
C PHE A 191 8.80 2.07 21.15
N LEU A 192 9.98 1.88 20.56
CA LEU A 192 10.11 1.08 19.34
C LEU A 192 9.65 -0.36 19.58
N ASN A 193 10.04 -0.98 20.69
CA ASN A 193 9.63 -2.36 21.02
C ASN A 193 8.11 -2.48 21.23
N ASP A 194 7.49 -1.49 21.84
CA ASP A 194 6.06 -1.53 22.16
C ASP A 194 5.18 -1.24 20.93
N TYR A 195 5.61 -0.32 20.05
CA TYR A 195 4.73 0.22 19.01
C TYR A 195 5.15 -0.12 17.58
N VAL A 196 6.43 -0.42 17.33
CA VAL A 196 6.94 -0.79 15.99
C VAL A 196 7.92 -1.96 16.13
N PRO A 197 7.49 -3.11 16.69
CA PRO A 197 8.38 -4.23 16.96
C PRO A 197 8.99 -4.77 15.66
N THR A 198 10.24 -5.25 15.73
CA THR A 198 10.92 -5.84 14.57
C THR A 198 10.17 -7.06 14.00
N GLY A 199 9.52 -7.85 14.87
CA GLY A 199 8.81 -9.06 14.47
C GLY A 199 9.72 -10.05 13.74
N GLY A 200 9.18 -10.69 12.70
CA GLY A 200 9.93 -11.60 11.81
C GLY A 200 10.64 -10.91 10.65
N ILE A 201 10.77 -9.58 10.66
CA ILE A 201 11.33 -8.80 9.54
C ILE A 201 12.83 -8.62 9.77
N GLY A 202 13.65 -9.14 8.86
CA GLY A 202 15.11 -9.08 8.97
C GLY A 202 15.66 -7.65 8.96
N MET A 203 15.19 -6.81 8.03
CA MET A 203 15.54 -5.39 7.97
C MET A 203 14.29 -4.51 8.01
N HIS A 204 13.96 -4.02 9.21
CA HIS A 204 12.78 -3.19 9.44
C HIS A 204 13.11 -1.70 9.22
N THR A 205 12.99 -1.25 7.97
CA THR A 205 13.40 0.10 7.56
C THR A 205 12.55 1.20 8.18
N MET A 206 11.26 0.96 8.40
CA MET A 206 10.38 1.95 9.04
C MET A 206 10.74 2.13 10.53
N ARG A 207 11.04 1.04 11.23
CA ARG A 207 11.57 1.10 12.60
C ARG A 207 12.90 1.86 12.66
N ALA A 208 13.81 1.56 11.72
CA ALA A 208 15.10 2.25 11.63
C ALA A 208 14.95 3.76 11.34
N LEU A 209 13.98 4.15 10.51
CA LEU A 209 13.66 5.56 10.27
C LEU A 209 13.23 6.26 11.55
N LEU A 210 12.30 5.67 12.31
CA LEU A 210 11.85 6.23 13.59
C LEU A 210 13.00 6.33 14.60
N GLU A 211 13.85 5.31 14.70
CA GLU A 211 15.04 5.32 15.55
C GLU A 211 16.03 6.43 15.18
N SER A 212 16.21 6.68 13.88
CA SER A 212 17.07 7.75 13.37
C SER A 212 16.47 9.16 13.56
N THR A 213 15.17 9.26 13.83
CA THR A 213 14.45 10.55 13.86
C THR A 213 14.91 11.41 15.02
N ARG A 214 15.06 12.72 14.78
CA ARG A 214 15.48 13.70 15.80
C ARG A 214 14.46 14.82 15.98
N VAL A 215 14.26 15.23 17.23
CA VAL A 215 13.52 16.46 17.56
C VAL A 215 14.49 17.62 17.56
N VAL A 216 14.18 18.66 16.79
CA VAL A 216 14.98 19.90 16.73
C VAL A 216 14.23 21.06 17.39
N PRO A 217 14.94 22.04 17.97
CA PRO A 217 14.33 23.22 18.58
C PRO A 217 13.47 24.04 17.60
N PRO A 218 12.51 24.84 18.09
CA PRO A 218 11.71 25.70 17.25
C PRO A 218 12.56 26.69 16.45
N GLY A 219 12.32 26.78 15.14
CA GLY A 219 13.06 27.66 14.23
C GLY A 219 14.36 27.07 13.65
N GLU A 220 14.80 25.90 14.12
CA GLU A 220 15.99 25.21 13.59
C GLU A 220 15.65 24.19 12.48
N LEU A 221 14.36 24.00 12.19
CA LEU A 221 13.93 23.19 11.05
C LEU A 221 14.13 23.96 9.74
N HIS A 222 15.36 23.94 9.21
CA HIS A 222 15.72 24.62 7.96
C HIS A 222 15.19 23.87 6.73
N CYS A 223 14.22 24.47 6.05
CA CYS A 223 13.50 23.88 4.92
C CYS A 223 13.79 24.68 3.64
N SER A 224 14.41 24.03 2.64
CA SER A 224 14.61 24.64 1.32
C SER A 224 13.35 24.60 0.46
N GLN A 225 12.46 23.64 0.75
CA GLN A 225 11.21 23.40 0.05
C GLN A 225 10.16 22.86 1.03
N TRP A 226 8.90 23.23 0.79
CA TRP A 226 7.74 22.74 1.55
C TRP A 226 6.79 21.99 0.62
N VAL A 227 6.39 20.80 1.05
CA VAL A 227 5.25 20.08 0.50
C VAL A 227 4.06 20.39 1.41
N GLU A 228 3.10 21.12 0.85
CA GLU A 228 1.93 21.62 1.58
C GLU A 228 0.88 20.50 1.76
N GLU A 229 0.79 19.61 0.79
CA GLU A 229 -0.12 18.48 0.76
C GLU A 229 0.32 17.30 1.66
N PRO A 230 -0.62 16.59 2.31
CA PRO A 230 -0.34 15.35 3.03
C PRO A 230 0.42 14.34 2.17
N THR A 231 1.50 13.78 2.73
CA THR A 231 2.41 12.90 2.01
C THR A 231 2.69 11.62 2.79
N LEU A 232 2.48 10.47 2.13
CA LEU A 232 2.89 9.17 2.63
C LEU A 232 4.36 8.94 2.34
N LEU A 233 5.10 8.53 3.35
CA LEU A 233 6.46 8.00 3.24
C LEU A 233 6.37 6.48 3.28
N VAL A 234 6.78 5.83 2.19
CA VAL A 234 6.58 4.39 1.96
C VAL A 234 7.92 3.76 1.60
N THR A 235 8.28 2.64 2.23
CA THR A 235 9.36 1.78 1.76
C THR A 235 8.73 0.54 1.13
N ARG A 236 9.03 0.29 -0.14
CA ARG A 236 8.58 -0.93 -0.84
C ARG A 236 9.56 -2.07 -0.61
N PHE A 237 9.05 -3.29 -0.55
CA PHE A 237 9.86 -4.52 -0.49
C PHE A 237 9.40 -5.48 -1.58
N GLU A 238 10.34 -6.21 -2.19
CA GLU A 238 10.03 -7.16 -3.27
C GLU A 238 9.11 -6.54 -4.34
N TYR A 239 9.39 -5.27 -4.69
CA TYR A 239 8.51 -4.38 -5.46
C TYR A 239 8.13 -4.88 -6.86
N ALA A 240 8.87 -5.86 -7.39
CA ALA A 240 8.58 -6.55 -8.66
C ALA A 240 7.58 -7.71 -8.50
N ASN A 241 7.26 -8.13 -7.28
CA ASN A 241 6.31 -9.18 -6.98
C ASN A 241 4.93 -8.58 -6.68
N LEU A 242 3.94 -8.90 -7.53
CA LEU A 242 2.57 -8.40 -7.43
C LEU A 242 1.95 -8.54 -6.05
N PHE A 243 2.20 -9.67 -5.35
CA PHE A 243 1.63 -9.87 -4.02
C PHE A 243 2.18 -8.83 -3.02
N HIS A 244 3.49 -8.62 -2.99
CA HIS A 244 4.13 -7.64 -2.11
C HIS A 244 3.77 -6.20 -2.52
N THR A 245 3.66 -5.91 -3.81
CA THR A 245 3.18 -4.61 -4.26
C THR A 245 1.75 -4.32 -3.79
N ILE A 246 0.86 -5.32 -3.82
CA ILE A 246 -0.52 -5.16 -3.33
C ILE A 246 -0.55 -4.90 -1.82
N THR A 247 0.31 -5.57 -1.03
CA THR A 247 0.36 -5.32 0.41
C THR A 247 0.88 -3.91 0.72
N ASP A 248 1.82 -3.38 -0.08
CA ASP A 248 2.29 -1.99 0.03
C ASP A 248 1.18 -0.98 -0.36
N TRP A 249 0.43 -1.22 -1.44
CA TRP A 249 -0.73 -0.39 -1.80
C TRP A 249 -1.78 -0.37 -0.69
N TYR A 250 -2.05 -1.53 -0.11
CA TYR A 250 -3.00 -1.65 0.99
C TYR A 250 -2.49 -0.91 2.23
N SER A 251 -1.19 -1.02 2.55
CA SER A 251 -0.58 -0.25 3.65
C SER A 251 -0.78 1.26 3.48
N ALA A 252 -0.46 1.77 2.29
CA ALA A 252 -0.60 3.20 1.96
C ALA A 252 -2.07 3.65 1.99
N TYR A 253 -2.98 2.83 1.47
CA TYR A 253 -4.43 3.08 1.52
C TYR A 253 -4.91 3.16 2.97
N VAL A 254 -4.63 2.14 3.77
CA VAL A 254 -5.01 2.07 5.19
C VAL A 254 -4.43 3.25 5.98
N SER A 255 -3.17 3.60 5.75
CA SER A 255 -2.53 4.77 6.37
C SER A 255 -3.28 6.05 6.09
N SER A 256 -3.76 6.23 4.86
CA SER A 256 -4.59 7.38 4.47
C SER A 256 -5.94 7.41 5.18
N ARG A 257 -6.54 6.23 5.40
CA ARG A 257 -7.84 6.09 6.08
C ARG A 257 -7.74 6.32 7.57
N VAL A 258 -6.73 5.73 8.23
CA VAL A 258 -6.47 5.88 9.67
C VAL A 258 -6.16 7.33 10.04
N THR A 259 -5.40 8.03 9.20
CA THR A 259 -5.07 9.45 9.39
C THR A 259 -6.16 10.42 8.90
N ASN A 260 -7.27 9.88 8.38
CA ASN A 260 -8.47 10.62 7.97
C ASN A 260 -8.17 11.77 6.98
N LEU A 261 -7.39 11.49 5.95
CA LEU A 261 -7.00 12.50 4.96
C LEU A 261 -8.18 12.92 4.08
N PRO A 262 -8.36 14.22 3.80
CA PRO A 262 -9.51 14.72 3.04
C PRO A 262 -9.45 14.39 1.54
N ASN A 263 -8.25 14.18 1.01
CA ASN A 263 -7.98 13.85 -0.39
C ASN A 263 -6.91 12.75 -0.45
N ARG A 264 -6.67 12.20 -1.64
CA ARG A 264 -5.60 11.23 -1.86
C ARG A 264 -4.23 11.89 -1.62
N PRO A 265 -3.37 11.33 -0.74
CA PRO A 265 -2.07 11.93 -0.46
C PRO A 265 -1.10 11.85 -1.65
N ASN A 266 0.00 12.58 -1.52
CA ASN A 266 1.22 12.31 -2.31
C ASN A 266 1.95 11.08 -1.72
N VAL A 267 2.80 10.45 -2.52
CA VAL A 267 3.66 9.34 -2.07
C VAL A 267 5.12 9.67 -2.36
N VAL A 268 5.96 9.49 -1.36
CA VAL A 268 7.42 9.50 -1.49
C VAL A 268 7.92 8.11 -1.13
N PHE A 269 8.51 7.42 -2.10
CA PHE A 269 9.25 6.19 -1.83
C PHE A 269 10.56 6.52 -1.11
N LEU A 270 10.77 5.88 0.03
CA LEU A 270 11.98 5.95 0.83
C LEU A 270 12.97 4.83 0.49
N ASP A 271 12.68 4.01 -0.50
CA ASP A 271 13.59 3.05 -1.09
C ASP A 271 14.24 3.56 -2.38
N GLY A 272 15.35 2.91 -2.76
CA GLY A 272 16.13 3.15 -3.96
C GLY A 272 15.82 2.16 -5.09
N HIS A 273 14.69 1.45 -5.04
CA HIS A 273 14.32 0.52 -6.10
C HIS A 273 13.98 1.25 -7.40
N CYS A 274 14.25 0.57 -8.52
CA CYS A 274 13.96 1.06 -9.85
C CYS A 274 12.45 1.29 -10.08
N LYS A 275 12.11 1.90 -11.21
CA LYS A 275 10.71 2.01 -11.66
C LYS A 275 10.15 0.64 -11.99
N ALA A 276 9.03 0.28 -11.37
CA ALA A 276 8.31 -0.98 -11.60
C ALA A 276 7.12 -0.81 -12.57
N GLN A 277 6.70 -1.87 -13.24
CA GLN A 277 5.49 -1.90 -14.10
C GLN A 277 4.17 -1.80 -13.33
N LEU A 278 4.24 -1.71 -12.00
CA LEU A 278 3.08 -1.58 -11.12
C LEU A 278 2.97 -0.15 -10.55
N GLU A 279 3.84 0.77 -10.99
CA GLU A 279 3.79 2.18 -10.57
C GLU A 279 2.61 2.93 -11.13
N GLU A 280 2.06 2.52 -12.26
CA GLU A 280 0.82 3.06 -12.83
C GLU A 280 -0.35 2.96 -11.84
N THR A 281 -0.36 1.90 -11.01
CA THR A 281 -1.38 1.76 -9.96
C THR A 281 -1.11 2.68 -8.77
N TRP A 282 0.16 2.92 -8.40
CA TRP A 282 0.50 3.95 -7.41
C TRP A 282 0.07 5.34 -7.90
N GLU A 283 0.39 5.66 -9.15
CA GLU A 283 0.00 6.89 -9.81
C GLU A 283 -1.52 7.00 -9.93
N ALA A 284 -2.26 5.90 -10.14
CA ALA A 284 -3.72 5.91 -10.13
C ALA A 284 -4.29 6.14 -8.72
N LEU A 285 -3.82 5.39 -7.73
CA LEU A 285 -4.32 5.41 -6.35
C LEU A 285 -4.04 6.73 -5.63
N PHE A 286 -2.93 7.40 -5.94
CA PHE A 286 -2.45 8.57 -5.21
C PHE A 286 -2.29 9.80 -6.11
N SER A 287 -2.08 10.96 -5.49
CA SER A 287 -2.07 12.25 -6.20
C SER A 287 -0.78 12.47 -6.97
N SER A 288 0.34 12.05 -6.41
CA SER A 288 1.65 12.05 -7.04
C SER A 288 2.54 10.96 -6.43
N VAL A 289 3.55 10.57 -7.18
CA VAL A 289 4.57 9.59 -6.76
C VAL A 289 5.95 10.17 -7.05
N THR A 290 6.84 10.11 -6.08
CA THR A 290 8.25 10.48 -6.24
C THR A 290 9.13 9.62 -5.34
N TYR A 291 10.44 9.80 -5.42
CA TYR A 291 11.45 9.07 -4.65
C TYR A 291 12.22 10.05 -3.78
N ALA A 292 12.64 9.62 -2.59
CA ALA A 292 13.37 10.47 -1.66
C ALA A 292 14.62 11.10 -2.31
N LYS A 293 15.35 10.34 -3.13
CA LYS A 293 16.56 10.81 -3.82
C LYS A 293 16.29 11.70 -5.04
N ASN A 294 15.03 11.93 -5.41
CA ASN A 294 14.70 12.98 -6.38
C ASN A 294 14.76 14.38 -5.75
N PHE A 295 14.71 14.48 -4.42
CA PHE A 295 15.02 15.71 -3.72
C PHE A 295 16.55 15.88 -3.65
N THR A 296 17.06 16.97 -4.22
CA THR A 296 18.50 17.32 -4.17
C THR A 296 18.87 18.10 -2.92
N VAL A 297 17.87 18.60 -2.20
CA VAL A 297 17.99 19.38 -0.97
C VAL A 297 16.96 18.89 0.06
N PRO A 298 17.18 19.16 1.35
CA PRO A 298 16.22 18.80 2.39
C PRO A 298 14.82 19.36 2.11
N VAL A 299 13.81 18.52 2.32
CA VAL A 299 12.40 18.82 2.08
C VAL A 299 11.62 18.78 3.39
N CYS A 300 10.69 19.70 3.55
CA CYS A 300 9.78 19.71 4.68
C CYS A 300 8.35 19.41 4.26
N PHE A 301 7.65 18.67 5.10
CA PHE A 301 6.26 18.30 4.92
C PHE A 301 5.42 19.00 5.98
N ARG A 302 4.32 19.62 5.56
CA ARG A 302 3.30 20.07 6.50
C ARG A 302 2.70 18.91 7.27
N HIS A 303 2.53 17.78 6.58
CA HIS A 303 1.99 16.55 7.13
C HIS A 303 2.62 15.35 6.44
N ALA A 304 3.48 14.63 7.17
CA ALA A 304 4.08 13.38 6.73
C ALA A 304 3.44 12.21 7.47
N ILE A 305 3.17 11.12 6.75
CA ILE A 305 2.58 9.89 7.28
C ILE A 305 3.50 8.73 6.93
N LEU A 306 4.01 8.05 7.94
CA LEU A 306 4.87 6.88 7.84
C LEU A 306 3.97 5.64 7.73
N SER A 307 3.95 5.03 6.54
CA SER A 307 3.17 3.82 6.29
C SER A 307 3.93 2.57 6.74
N PRO A 308 3.30 1.61 7.45
CA PRO A 308 3.97 0.38 7.85
C PRO A 308 4.42 -0.42 6.62
N LEU A 309 5.36 -1.35 6.81
CA LEU A 309 5.82 -2.19 5.71
C LEU A 309 4.71 -3.14 5.24
N GLY A 310 4.70 -3.56 3.97
CA GLY A 310 3.72 -4.52 3.45
C GLY A 310 3.58 -5.78 4.30
N TYR A 311 4.69 -6.28 4.87
CA TYR A 311 4.73 -7.41 5.81
C TYR A 311 4.01 -7.19 7.14
N GLU A 312 3.74 -5.95 7.49
CA GLU A 312 3.09 -5.58 8.74
C GLU A 312 1.59 -5.36 8.59
N THR A 313 1.07 -5.47 7.37
CA THR A 313 -0.34 -5.27 7.06
C THR A 313 -1.18 -6.52 7.29
N ALA A 314 -2.49 -6.30 7.36
CA ALA A 314 -3.51 -7.34 7.40
C ALA A 314 -3.37 -8.38 6.27
N MET A 315 -3.04 -7.92 5.06
CA MET A 315 -2.95 -8.81 3.89
C MET A 315 -1.79 -9.79 3.98
N PHE A 316 -0.68 -9.43 4.63
CA PHE A 316 0.44 -10.32 4.83
C PHE A 316 0.29 -11.16 6.10
N LYS A 317 0.06 -10.51 7.25
CA LYS A 317 0.00 -11.22 8.54
C LYS A 317 -1.18 -12.21 8.60
N GLY A 318 -2.27 -11.90 7.89
CA GLY A 318 -3.45 -12.75 7.76
C GLY A 318 -3.17 -14.13 7.17
N LEU A 319 -2.04 -14.33 6.47
CA LEU A 319 -1.62 -15.64 5.96
C LEU A 319 -1.27 -16.63 7.07
N SER A 320 -0.94 -16.14 8.27
CA SER A 320 -0.54 -16.95 9.43
C SER A 320 -1.58 -16.99 10.55
N GLU A 321 -2.67 -16.23 10.41
CA GLU A 321 -3.69 -16.14 11.44
C GLU A 321 -4.62 -17.36 11.47
N SER A 322 -5.20 -17.60 12.64
CA SER A 322 -6.11 -18.73 12.88
C SER A 322 -7.57 -18.34 13.07
N PHE A 323 -7.89 -17.04 13.09
CA PHE A 323 -9.28 -16.57 13.23
C PHE A 323 -9.99 -16.52 11.87
N SER A 324 -11.31 -16.71 11.88
CA SER A 324 -12.13 -16.67 10.68
C SER A 324 -12.45 -15.23 10.29
N CYS A 325 -12.28 -14.90 9.01
CA CYS A 325 -12.70 -13.62 8.47
C CYS A 325 -13.31 -13.76 7.09
N GLU A 326 -14.58 -13.38 6.95
CA GLU A 326 -15.34 -13.47 5.70
C GLU A 326 -15.64 -12.09 5.11
N GLY A 327 -15.66 -12.01 3.78
CA GLY A 327 -16.16 -10.83 3.09
C GLY A 327 -17.67 -10.69 3.24
N ALA A 328 -18.16 -9.49 3.50
CA ALA A 328 -19.59 -9.19 3.56
C ALA A 328 -19.92 -7.85 2.90
N SER A 329 -21.18 -7.68 2.46
CA SER A 329 -21.63 -6.40 1.93
C SER A 329 -21.73 -5.37 3.04
N VAL A 330 -21.45 -4.11 2.70
CA VAL A 330 -21.57 -3.00 3.64
C VAL A 330 -22.99 -2.88 4.22
N ASP A 331 -24.02 -3.15 3.43
CA ASP A 331 -25.42 -3.03 3.86
C ASP A 331 -25.73 -4.07 4.95
N SER A 332 -25.25 -5.31 4.78
CA SER A 332 -25.43 -6.35 5.80
C SER A 332 -24.74 -6.00 7.12
N LEU A 333 -23.54 -5.40 7.06
CA LEU A 333 -22.78 -4.99 8.24
C LEU A 333 -23.38 -3.76 8.94
N ARG A 334 -24.03 -2.85 8.18
CA ARG A 334 -24.75 -1.70 8.73
C ARG A 334 -26.00 -2.13 9.50
N GLU A 335 -26.76 -3.08 8.95
CA GLU A 335 -27.95 -3.61 9.61
C GLU A 335 -27.60 -4.47 10.84
N LYS A 336 -26.55 -5.30 10.71
CA LYS A 336 -26.11 -6.22 11.75
C LYS A 336 -24.59 -6.30 11.78
N PRO A 337 -23.92 -5.56 12.69
CA PRO A 337 -22.48 -5.69 12.90
C PRO A 337 -22.09 -7.13 13.22
N ASP A 338 -21.02 -7.61 12.60
CA ASP A 338 -20.50 -8.96 12.74
C ASP A 338 -18.97 -8.90 12.76
N TYR A 339 -18.37 -9.45 13.82
CA TYR A 339 -16.92 -9.37 14.06
C TYR A 339 -16.10 -10.37 13.24
N GLU A 340 -16.75 -11.37 12.65
CA GLU A 340 -16.12 -12.35 11.74
C GLU A 340 -16.28 -11.94 10.28
N LYS A 341 -16.81 -10.74 10.01
CA LYS A 341 -17.06 -10.25 8.66
C LYS A 341 -16.52 -8.85 8.44
N THR A 342 -16.19 -8.55 7.19
CA THR A 342 -15.73 -7.21 6.81
C THR A 342 -16.02 -6.86 5.35
N ALA A 343 -16.22 -5.57 5.10
CA ALA A 343 -16.32 -4.99 3.76
C ALA A 343 -15.00 -4.32 3.33
N ARG A 344 -13.95 -4.32 4.17
CA ARG A 344 -12.73 -3.52 3.96
C ARG A 344 -11.91 -3.93 2.74
N LEU A 345 -11.87 -5.23 2.44
CA LEU A 345 -11.19 -5.72 1.23
C LEU A 345 -11.96 -5.38 -0.04
N SER A 346 -13.30 -5.44 0.01
CA SER A 346 -14.16 -4.97 -1.09
C SER A 346 -13.98 -3.47 -1.31
N GLU A 347 -13.97 -2.67 -0.25
CA GLU A 347 -13.70 -1.23 -0.28
C GLU A 347 -12.34 -0.92 -0.94
N PHE A 348 -11.28 -1.67 -0.58
CA PHE A 348 -9.96 -1.50 -1.19
C PHE A 348 -9.94 -1.92 -2.67
N GLY A 349 -10.59 -3.03 -3.03
CA GLY A 349 -10.72 -3.44 -4.44
C GLY A 349 -11.48 -2.41 -5.28
N GLU A 350 -12.58 -1.87 -4.75
CA GLU A 350 -13.32 -0.76 -5.35
C GLU A 350 -12.46 0.48 -5.50
N MET A 351 -11.60 0.80 -4.52
CA MET A 351 -10.66 1.92 -4.61
C MET A 351 -9.69 1.77 -5.78
N ILE A 352 -9.15 0.56 -6.01
CA ILE A 352 -8.29 0.29 -7.16
C ILE A 352 -9.08 0.51 -8.46
N VAL A 353 -10.24 -0.15 -8.61
CA VAL A 353 -11.07 -0.04 -9.82
C VAL A 353 -11.48 1.42 -10.10
N ALA A 354 -11.90 2.15 -9.06
CA ALA A 354 -12.29 3.55 -9.15
C ALA A 354 -11.13 4.46 -9.58
N SER A 355 -9.91 4.15 -9.15
CA SER A 355 -8.73 4.97 -9.44
C SER A 355 -8.31 4.93 -10.89
N PHE A 356 -8.77 3.92 -11.64
CA PHE A 356 -8.62 3.81 -13.09
C PHE A 356 -9.86 4.28 -13.86
N ASP A 357 -10.82 4.93 -13.19
CA ASP A 357 -12.10 5.36 -13.77
C ASP A 357 -12.91 4.20 -14.36
N LEU A 358 -12.75 2.98 -13.81
CA LEU A 358 -13.42 1.76 -14.28
C LEU A 358 -14.72 1.45 -13.53
N LEU A 359 -15.06 2.22 -12.49
CA LEU A 359 -16.39 2.18 -11.89
C LEU A 359 -17.37 2.91 -12.82
N GLN A 360 -17.87 2.22 -13.84
CA GLN A 360 -19.06 2.67 -14.56
C GLN A 360 -20.30 2.45 -13.69
N ASP A 361 -21.24 3.41 -13.72
CA ASP A 361 -22.53 3.36 -13.02
C ASP A 361 -23.34 2.07 -13.33
N ASP A 362 -23.01 1.36 -14.41
CA ASP A 362 -23.69 0.14 -14.87
C ASP A 362 -23.09 -1.19 -14.37
N ILE A 363 -21.92 -1.21 -13.71
CA ILE A 363 -21.36 -2.49 -13.21
C ILE A 363 -22.01 -2.92 -11.88
N MET A 364 -22.71 -2.01 -11.20
CA MET A 364 -23.43 -2.30 -9.95
C MET A 364 -24.96 -2.34 -10.10
N SER A 365 -25.49 -1.97 -11.26
CA SER A 365 -26.90 -2.17 -11.58
C SER A 365 -27.10 -3.55 -12.21
N SER A 366 -27.55 -4.51 -11.39
CA SER A 366 -28.27 -5.70 -11.84
C SER A 366 -27.49 -6.80 -12.59
N LYS A 367 -26.43 -7.35 -11.98
CA LYS A 367 -26.28 -8.82 -12.03
C LYS A 367 -25.98 -9.35 -10.64
N LYS A 368 -26.94 -10.11 -10.10
CA LYS A 368 -26.65 -11.20 -9.17
C LYS A 368 -25.55 -12.04 -9.82
N ILE A 369 -24.30 -11.75 -9.49
CA ILE A 369 -23.23 -12.73 -9.64
C ILE A 369 -23.50 -13.70 -8.50
N GLU A 370 -24.26 -14.75 -8.81
CA GLU A 370 -24.21 -15.97 -8.01
C GLU A 370 -22.74 -16.37 -7.96
N TRP A 371 -22.11 -16.15 -6.81
CA TRP A 371 -20.91 -16.87 -6.44
C TRP A 371 -21.30 -18.35 -6.35
N THR A 372 -21.27 -19.04 -7.48
CA THR A 372 -21.30 -20.49 -7.51
C THR A 372 -20.19 -20.96 -6.59
N GLN A 373 -20.55 -21.61 -5.49
CA GLN A 373 -19.63 -22.31 -4.60
C GLN A 373 -18.58 -23.02 -5.44
N CYS A 374 -17.32 -22.61 -5.30
CA CYS A 374 -16.19 -23.38 -5.80
C CYS A 374 -16.11 -24.64 -4.93
N SER A 375 -16.83 -25.68 -5.33
CA SER A 375 -16.95 -26.97 -4.63
C SER A 375 -15.68 -27.85 -4.74
N LEU A 376 -14.52 -27.24 -4.99
CA LEU A 376 -13.22 -27.91 -5.06
C LEU A 376 -12.27 -27.63 -3.88
N CYS A 377 -12.66 -26.79 -2.91
CA CYS A 377 -11.97 -26.72 -1.61
C CYS A 377 -12.58 -27.71 -0.60
N SER A 378 -12.57 -29.00 -0.93
CA SER A 378 -12.68 -30.06 0.08
C SER A 378 -11.28 -30.43 0.52
N THR A 379 -10.90 -30.02 1.73
CA THR A 379 -9.68 -30.43 2.43
C THR A 379 -9.58 -31.96 2.53
N ARG A 380 -8.83 -32.60 1.64
CA ARG A 380 -8.13 -33.85 1.99
C ARG A 380 -6.79 -33.45 2.58
N ARG A 381 -6.61 -33.68 3.89
CA ARG A 381 -5.31 -33.61 4.54
C ARG A 381 -4.36 -34.60 3.86
N LEU A 382 -3.33 -34.09 3.21
CA LEU A 382 -2.14 -34.86 2.90
C LEU A 382 -1.14 -34.65 4.06
N PRO A 383 -0.44 -35.70 4.52
CA PRO A 383 0.56 -35.56 5.58
C PRO A 383 1.73 -34.71 5.07
N GLY A 384 2.11 -33.71 5.87
CA GLY A 384 3.21 -32.80 5.57
C GLY A 384 4.58 -33.49 5.61
N PRO A 385 5.58 -32.98 4.86
CA PRO A 385 6.96 -33.43 4.95
C PRO A 385 7.60 -33.02 6.29
N PRO A 386 8.62 -33.74 6.78
CA PRO A 386 9.29 -33.40 8.03
C PRO A 386 10.05 -32.07 7.93
N ALA A 387 10.04 -31.32 9.02
CA ALA A 387 10.68 -30.01 9.13
C ALA A 387 12.22 -30.10 8.95
N PRO A 388 12.86 -29.10 8.31
CA PRO A 388 14.30 -28.97 8.30
C PRO A 388 14.82 -28.56 9.68
N GLN A 389 15.86 -29.24 10.14
CA GLN A 389 16.65 -28.82 11.30
C GLN A 389 17.54 -27.66 10.86
N TRP A 390 17.40 -26.52 11.53
CA TRP A 390 18.42 -25.48 11.64
C TRP A 390 18.71 -25.26 13.11
#